data_AF-E0VFP3-F1
#
_entry.id   AF-E0VFP3-F1
#
_cell.length_a   1.000
_cell.length_b   1.000
_cell.length_c   1.000
_cell.angle_alpha   90.00
_cell.angle_beta   90.00
_cell.angle_gamma   90.00
#
_symmetry.space_group_name_H-M   'P 1'
#
loop_
_entity.id
_entity.type
_entity.pdbx_description
1 polymer ?
#
loop_
_entity_poly.entity_id
_entity_poly.type
_entity_poly.pdbx_seq_one_letter_code
_entity_poly.pdbx_strand_id
1 'polypeptide(L)'
;MDPTSSNLGHSTTADLGSELEKRITEAFEIFDHGGNQTVDVREIGTILRSMGCCPTEEELQEILVTVEDHETSSVRLTTFLPVVTKIITERKLQPASPEELLKAFHTIDKDRKGYITKEYLTELITKEIQIQEGFTMNTT
;
A
#
# COMPACT_ATOMS: atom_id res chain seq x y z
N MET A 1 27.54 -48.25 4.87
CA MET A 1 26.36 -47.63 5.50
C MET A 1 26.87 -46.64 6.51
N ASP A 2 26.64 -45.35 6.26
CA ASP A 2 26.69 -44.29 7.26
C ASP A 2 25.78 -43.16 6.74
N PRO A 3 24.63 -42.86 7.37
CA PRO A 3 23.78 -41.74 6.99
C PRO A 3 23.90 -40.65 8.06
N THR A 4 24.74 -39.65 7.84
CA THR A 4 24.64 -38.39 8.59
C THR A 4 24.99 -37.22 7.69
N SER A 5 23.99 -36.79 6.92
CA SER A 5 23.87 -35.40 6.45
C SER A 5 22.46 -34.94 6.74
N SER A 6 22.19 -34.72 8.02
CA SER A 6 21.15 -33.80 8.47
C SER A 6 21.61 -32.38 8.12
N ASN A 7 21.03 -31.78 7.07
CA ASN A 7 21.13 -30.34 6.88
C ASN A 7 19.74 -29.73 6.67
N LEU A 8 19.36 -29.00 7.71
CA LEU A 8 18.29 -28.04 7.93
C LEU A 8 17.37 -27.69 6.73
N GLY A 9 16.14 -28.15 6.83
CA GLY A 9 14.97 -27.59 6.14
C GLY A 9 13.86 -27.33 7.16
N HIS A 10 14.05 -26.36 8.04
CA HIS A 10 13.02 -25.92 8.99
C HIS A 10 12.92 -24.39 8.92
N SER A 11 12.17 -23.90 7.94
CA SER A 11 11.54 -22.56 7.98
C SER A 11 10.19 -22.72 7.30
N THR A 12 9.18 -22.97 8.12
CA THR A 12 7.85 -23.39 7.70
C THR A 12 6.89 -22.31 8.14
N THR A 13 6.39 -21.52 7.18
CA THR A 13 5.19 -20.64 7.16
C THR A 13 4.86 -19.75 8.38
N ALA A 14 4.93 -20.25 9.61
CA ALA A 14 4.76 -19.50 10.86
C ALA A 14 5.83 -18.40 11.04
N ASP A 15 7.06 -18.67 10.61
CA ASP A 15 8.21 -17.75 10.69
C ASP A 15 8.00 -16.50 9.81
N LEU A 16 7.39 -16.70 8.62
CA LEU A 16 7.04 -15.61 7.72
C LEU A 16 5.86 -14.78 8.23
N GLY A 17 4.90 -15.42 8.92
CA GLY A 17 3.78 -14.74 9.55
C GLY A 17 4.25 -13.80 10.66
N SER A 18 5.12 -14.28 11.56
CA SER A 18 5.65 -13.47 12.65
C SER A 18 6.51 -12.30 12.18
N GLU A 19 7.31 -12.47 11.12
CA GLU A 19 8.12 -11.38 10.58
C GLU A 19 7.27 -10.32 9.87
N LEU A 20 6.23 -10.75 9.16
CA LEU A 20 5.27 -9.83 8.54
C LEU A 20 4.51 -9.02 9.60
N GLU A 21 3.98 -9.68 10.62
CA GLU A 21 3.26 -9.01 11.72
C GLU A 21 4.16 -8.00 12.42
N LYS A 22 5.40 -8.37 12.72
CA LYS A 22 6.39 -7.46 13.30
C LYS A 22 6.62 -6.24 12.42
N ARG A 23 6.82 -6.42 11.12
CA ARG A 23 7.00 -5.31 10.17
C ARG A 23 5.78 -4.38 10.13
N ILE A 24 4.57 -4.94 10.18
CA ILE A 24 3.33 -4.14 10.21
C ILE A 24 3.25 -3.33 11.50
N THR A 25 3.54 -3.94 12.64
CA THR A 25 3.57 -3.25 13.94
C THR A 25 4.61 -2.13 13.96
N GLU A 26 5.84 -2.39 13.53
CA GLU A 26 6.90 -1.38 13.47
C GLU A 26 6.51 -0.20 12.56
N ALA A 27 5.89 -0.47 11.40
CA ALA A 27 5.41 0.58 10.51
C ALA A 27 4.29 1.41 11.15
N PHE A 28 3.39 0.78 11.92
CA PHE A 28 2.29 1.45 12.61
C PHE A 28 2.79 2.33 13.76
N GLU A 29 3.74 1.84 14.55
CA GLU A 29 4.32 2.56 15.70
C GLU A 29 5.01 3.87 15.30
N ILE A 30 5.53 3.99 14.07
CA ILE A 30 6.11 5.24 13.56
C ILE A 30 5.07 6.37 13.50
N PHE A 31 3.79 6.04 13.32
CA PHE A 31 2.70 7.00 13.21
C PHE A 31 1.86 7.10 14.49
N ASP A 32 2.05 6.20 15.45
CA ASP A 32 1.42 6.30 16.77
C ASP A 32 2.13 7.35 17.64
N HIS A 33 1.79 8.62 17.41
CA HIS A 33 2.35 9.74 18.18
C HIS A 33 2.01 9.69 19.67
N GLY A 34 0.93 8.98 20.03
CA GLY A 34 0.41 8.90 21.40
C GLY A 34 0.95 7.72 22.21
N GLY A 35 1.60 6.75 21.57
CA GLY A 35 2.02 5.48 22.19
C GLY A 35 0.83 4.67 22.72
N ASN A 36 -0.37 4.90 22.20
CA ASN A 36 -1.62 4.28 22.66
C ASN A 36 -2.14 3.19 21.71
N GLN A 37 -1.31 2.80 20.74
CA GLN A 37 -1.60 1.85 19.67
C GLN A 37 -2.76 2.29 18.78
N THR A 38 -2.89 3.60 18.58
CA THR A 38 -3.87 4.19 17.67
C THR A 38 -3.21 5.19 16.73
N VAL A 39 -3.72 5.26 15.50
CA VAL A 39 -3.30 6.24 14.50
C VAL A 39 -4.53 6.91 13.90
N ASP A 40 -4.33 8.08 13.30
CA ASP A 40 -5.40 8.77 12.59
C ASP A 40 -5.77 8.01 11.31
N VAL A 41 -7.06 7.98 10.96
CA VAL A 41 -7.55 7.32 9.74
C VAL A 41 -6.82 7.81 8.47
N ARG A 42 -6.38 9.08 8.45
CA ARG A 42 -5.64 9.71 7.34
C ARG A 42 -4.23 9.15 7.17
N GLU A 43 -3.66 8.52 8.19
CA GLU A 43 -2.29 7.99 8.17
C GLU A 43 -2.21 6.58 7.55
N ILE A 44 -3.34 5.87 7.46
CA ILE A 44 -3.38 4.47 7.01
C ILE A 44 -2.81 4.27 5.61
N GLY A 45 -3.15 5.13 4.65
CA GLY A 45 -2.60 5.06 3.30
C GLY A 45 -1.08 5.25 3.28
N THR A 46 -0.55 6.10 4.15
CA THR A 46 0.89 6.35 4.27
C THR A 46 1.61 5.17 4.93
N ILE A 47 1.02 4.59 5.97
CA ILE A 47 1.52 3.38 6.63
C ILE A 47 1.62 2.23 5.62
N LEU A 48 0.54 1.94 4.88
CA LEU A 48 0.53 0.90 3.85
C LEU A 48 1.62 1.14 2.79
N ARG A 49 1.77 2.38 2.30
CA ARG A 49 2.80 2.73 1.32
C ARG A 49 4.23 2.61 1.85
N SER A 50 4.46 2.90 3.13
CA SER A 50 5.78 2.72 3.78
C SER A 50 6.21 1.25 3.85
N MET A 51 5.25 0.31 3.88
CA MET A 51 5.50 -1.14 3.83
C MET A 51 5.73 -1.67 2.40
N GLY A 52 5.74 -0.79 1.40
CA GLY A 52 5.91 -1.15 -0.01
C GLY A 52 4.62 -1.62 -0.70
N CYS A 53 3.46 -1.41 -0.08
CA CYS A 53 2.16 -1.65 -0.71
C CYS A 53 1.73 -0.43 -1.54
N CYS A 54 0.89 -0.65 -2.54
CA CYS A 54 0.31 0.41 -3.38
C CYS A 54 -1.20 0.23 -3.49
N PRO A 55 -1.97 0.43 -2.40
CA PRO A 55 -3.42 0.34 -2.46
C PRO A 55 -4.01 1.39 -3.41
N THR A 56 -5.04 1.00 -4.17
CA THR A 56 -5.91 1.99 -4.84
C THR A 56 -6.76 2.73 -3.80
N GLU A 57 -7.44 3.80 -4.22
CA GLU A 57 -8.33 4.52 -3.30
C GLU A 57 -9.48 3.60 -2.84
N GLU A 58 -10.04 2.81 -3.74
CA GLU A 58 -11.11 1.86 -3.43
C GLU A 58 -10.65 0.80 -2.41
N GLU A 59 -9.48 0.21 -2.61
CA GLU A 59 -8.90 -0.78 -1.68
C GLU A 59 -8.62 -0.15 -0.31
N LEU A 60 -8.13 1.11 -0.29
CA LEU A 60 -7.91 1.84 0.94
C LEU A 60 -9.25 2.07 1.67
N GLN A 61 -10.29 2.49 0.97
CA GLN A 61 -11.62 2.68 1.56
C GLN A 61 -12.18 1.37 2.11
N GLU A 62 -12.02 0.23 1.41
CA GLU A 62 -12.44 -1.09 1.92
C GLU A 62 -11.73 -1.48 3.23
N ILE A 63 -10.44 -1.17 3.33
CA ILE A 63 -9.67 -1.37 4.57
C ILE A 63 -10.24 -0.48 5.67
N LEU A 64 -10.44 0.82 5.41
CA LEU A 64 -10.93 1.79 6.38
C LEU A 64 -12.31 1.42 6.92
N VAL A 65 -13.25 1.01 6.07
CA VAL A 65 -14.58 0.51 6.47
C VAL A 65 -14.48 -0.65 7.48
N THR A 66 -13.41 -1.44 7.41
CA THR A 66 -13.21 -2.60 8.29
C THR A 66 -12.51 -2.24 9.61
N VAL A 67 -11.58 -1.27 9.59
CA VAL A 67 -10.66 -1.03 10.72
C VAL A 67 -10.91 0.27 11.48
N GLU A 68 -11.61 1.22 10.88
CA GLU A 68 -11.89 2.53 11.45
C GLU A 68 -12.87 2.46 12.62
N ASP A 69 -12.51 3.16 13.69
CA ASP A 69 -13.43 3.54 14.74
C ASP A 69 -14.04 4.89 14.39
N HIS A 70 -15.25 4.88 13.83
CA HIS A 70 -15.95 6.07 13.35
C HIS A 70 -16.32 7.09 14.45
N GLU A 71 -16.33 6.69 15.72
CA GLU A 71 -16.58 7.62 16.82
C GLU A 71 -15.35 8.51 17.09
N THR A 72 -14.17 7.97 16.82
CA THR A 72 -12.88 8.62 17.11
C THR A 72 -12.09 9.02 15.86
N SER A 73 -12.56 8.62 14.67
CA SER A 73 -11.83 8.73 13.39
C SER A 73 -10.40 8.19 13.48
N SER A 74 -10.23 7.10 14.24
CA SER A 74 -8.95 6.48 14.52
C SER A 74 -8.95 5.00 14.15
N VAL A 75 -7.77 4.42 14.04
CA VAL A 75 -7.57 3.00 13.79
C VAL A 75 -6.71 2.43 14.90
N ARG A 76 -7.12 1.29 15.45
CA ARG A 76 -6.34 0.56 16.47
C ARG A 76 -5.45 -0.49 15.81
N LEU A 77 -4.26 -0.70 16.37
CA LEU A 77 -3.36 -1.77 15.90
C LEU A 77 -4.04 -3.14 15.92
N THR A 78 -4.88 -3.39 16.93
CA THR A 78 -5.61 -4.66 17.10
C THR A 78 -6.63 -4.95 16.00
N THR A 79 -7.20 -3.92 15.36
CA THR A 79 -8.10 -4.08 14.21
C THR A 79 -7.32 -4.07 12.89
N PHE A 80 -6.27 -3.27 12.81
CA PHE A 80 -5.44 -3.10 11.62
C PHE A 80 -4.60 -4.34 11.27
N LEU A 81 -3.85 -4.86 12.24
CA LEU A 81 -2.88 -5.94 12.05
C LEU A 81 -3.50 -7.18 11.36
N PRO A 82 -4.60 -7.78 11.85
CA PRO A 82 -5.14 -8.99 11.22
C PRO A 82 -5.65 -8.75 9.79
N VAL A 83 -6.22 -7.57 9.52
CA VAL A 83 -6.74 -7.19 8.20
C VAL A 83 -5.59 -7.06 7.20
N VAL A 84 -4.56 -6.29 7.57
CA VAL A 84 -3.42 -6.03 6.68
C VAL A 84 -2.55 -7.26 6.49
N THR A 85 -2.32 -8.06 7.53
CA THR A 85 -1.61 -9.34 7.43
C THR A 85 -2.27 -10.26 6.40
N LYS A 86 -3.61 -10.37 6.44
CA LYS A 86 -4.37 -11.17 5.47
C LYS A 86 -4.21 -10.62 4.05
N ILE A 87 -4.41 -9.32 3.87
CA ILE A 87 -4.37 -8.65 2.57
C ILE A 87 -2.98 -8.76 1.91
N ILE A 88 -1.91 -8.55 2.68
CA ILE A 88 -0.53 -8.66 2.18
C ILE A 88 -0.20 -10.12 1.83
N THR A 89 -0.65 -11.07 2.64
CA THR A 89 -0.47 -12.51 2.37
C THR A 89 -1.18 -12.93 1.09
N GLU A 90 -2.36 -12.38 0.81
CA GLU A 90 -3.12 -12.58 -0.43
C GLU A 90 -2.56 -11.80 -1.63
N ARG A 91 -1.46 -11.05 -1.46
CA ARG A 91 -0.78 -10.22 -2.48
C ARG A 91 -1.70 -9.19 -3.16
N LYS A 92 -2.72 -8.70 -2.45
CA LYS A 92 -3.71 -7.77 -3.03
C LYS A 92 -3.24 -6.33 -3.19
N LEU A 93 -2.18 -5.91 -2.49
CA LEU A 93 -1.69 -4.51 -2.52
C LEU A 93 -0.29 -4.37 -3.14
N GLN A 94 0.13 -5.31 -3.99
CA GLN A 94 1.46 -5.22 -4.59
C GLN A 94 1.52 -4.10 -5.64
N PRO A 95 2.67 -3.41 -5.75
CA PRO A 95 2.91 -2.53 -6.87
C PRO A 95 2.76 -3.27 -8.20
N ALA A 96 2.37 -2.54 -9.25
CA ALA A 96 2.40 -3.07 -10.61
C ALA A 96 3.80 -3.60 -10.95
N SER A 97 3.85 -4.68 -11.73
CA SER A 97 5.13 -5.28 -12.13
C SER A 97 5.97 -4.30 -12.96
N PRO A 98 7.30 -4.46 -12.99
CA PRO A 98 8.16 -3.64 -13.84
C PRO A 98 7.75 -3.65 -15.32
N GLU A 99 7.23 -4.77 -15.81
CA GLU A 99 6.73 -4.92 -17.19
C GLU A 99 5.47 -4.08 -17.42
N GLU A 100 4.52 -4.08 -16.49
CA GLU A 100 3.31 -3.27 -16.56
C GLU A 100 3.63 -1.77 -16.45
N LEU A 101 4.51 -1.39 -15.54
CA LEU A 101 4.98 -0.01 -15.40
C LEU A 101 5.68 0.47 -16.68
N LEU A 102 6.54 -0.37 -17.27
CA LEU A 102 7.22 -0.05 -18.52
C LEU A 102 6.22 0.08 -19.67
N LYS A 103 5.22 -0.80 -19.74
CA LYS A 103 4.15 -0.71 -20.73
C LYS A 103 3.35 0.58 -20.58
N ALA A 104 2.98 0.96 -19.36
CA ALA A 104 2.30 2.22 -19.06
C ALA A 104 3.17 3.44 -19.41
N PHE A 105 4.47 3.39 -19.14
CA PHE A 105 5.39 4.46 -19.52
C PHE A 105 5.38 4.71 -21.05
N HIS A 106 5.40 3.64 -21.85
CA HIS A 106 5.36 3.75 -23.31
C HIS A 106 4.03 4.28 -23.87
N THR A 107 2.91 4.20 -23.14
CA THR A 107 1.66 4.83 -23.60
C THR A 107 1.72 6.35 -23.49
N ILE A 108 2.53 6.85 -22.55
CA ILE A 108 2.80 8.27 -22.31
C ILE A 108 3.90 8.78 -23.25
N ASP A 109 5.02 8.06 -23.35
CA ASP A 109 6.18 8.38 -24.19
C ASP A 109 6.05 7.83 -25.62
N LYS A 110 5.06 8.35 -26.36
CA LYS A 110 4.74 7.89 -27.73
C LYS A 110 5.88 8.08 -28.73
N ASP A 111 6.73 9.08 -28.49
CA ASP A 111 7.88 9.41 -29.33
C ASP A 111 9.14 8.59 -28.99
N ARG A 112 9.07 7.71 -27.98
CA ARG A 112 10.19 6.91 -27.47
C ARG A 112 11.41 7.74 -27.09
N LYS A 113 11.20 8.87 -26.43
CA LYS A 113 12.27 9.73 -25.91
C LYS A 113 13.05 9.07 -24.78
N GLY A 114 12.44 8.10 -24.09
CA GLY A 114 12.98 7.42 -22.92
C GLY A 114 12.82 8.22 -21.62
N TYR A 115 12.14 9.37 -21.65
CA TYR A 115 11.89 10.23 -20.49
C TYR A 115 10.56 10.98 -20.63
N ILE A 116 9.97 11.35 -19.48
CA ILE A 116 8.78 12.18 -19.37
C ILE A 116 9.19 13.43 -18.58
N THR A 117 8.89 14.62 -19.10
CA THR A 117 9.20 15.86 -18.38
C THR A 117 8.21 16.08 -17.24
N LYS A 118 8.65 16.81 -16.20
CA LYS A 118 7.77 17.16 -15.06
C LYS A 118 6.50 17.85 -15.55
N GLU A 119 6.64 18.79 -16.48
CA GLU A 119 5.54 19.58 -17.02
C GLU A 119 4.51 18.68 -17.70
N TYR A 120 4.97 17.73 -18.53
CA TYR A 120 4.11 16.81 -19.24
C TYR A 120 3.45 15.80 -18.31
N LEU A 121 4.19 15.26 -17.34
CA LEU A 121 3.63 14.37 -16.32
C LEU A 121 2.55 15.10 -15.49
N THR A 122 2.81 16.35 -15.11
CA THR A 122 1.84 17.19 -14.38
C THR A 122 0.59 17.43 -15.19
N GLU A 123 0.73 17.74 -16.49
CA GLU A 123 -0.40 17.91 -17.41
C GLU A 123 -1.25 16.64 -17.46
N LEU A 124 -0.64 15.47 -17.63
CA LEU A 124 -1.36 14.19 -17.73
C LEU A 124 -2.14 13.87 -16.45
N ILE A 125 -1.47 13.93 -15.29
CA ILE A 125 -2.08 13.63 -13.99
C ILE A 125 -3.25 14.58 -13.73
N THR A 126 -3.09 15.88 -14.03
CA THR A 126 -4.15 16.87 -13.81
C THR A 126 -5.32 16.68 -14.77
N LYS A 127 -5.03 16.31 -16.03
CA LYS A 127 -6.02 16.16 -17.10
C LYS A 127 -6.87 14.89 -16.95
N GLU A 128 -6.32 13.80 -16.43
CA GLU A 128 -7.08 12.57 -16.16
C GLU A 128 -7.98 12.68 -14.92
N ILE A 129 -7.59 13.47 -13.91
CA ILE A 129 -8.48 13.79 -12.76
C ILE A 129 -9.77 14.48 -13.23
N GLN A 130 -9.72 15.24 -14.32
CA GLN A 130 -10.89 15.93 -14.89
C GLN A 130 -11.83 15.06 -15.73
N ILE A 131 -11.50 13.79 -15.98
CA ILE A 131 -12.37 12.88 -16.77
C ILE A 131 -13.25 12.00 -15.86
N GLN A 132 -12.96 11.91 -14.55
CA GLN A 132 -13.78 11.19 -13.58
C GLN A 132 -14.81 12.06 -12.85
N GLU A 133 -14.67 13.39 -12.85
CA GLU A 133 -15.67 14.27 -12.22
C GLU A 133 -16.08 15.43 -13.12
N GLY A 134 -17.35 15.44 -13.52
CA GLY A 134 -18.04 16.60 -14.07
C GLY A 134 -18.25 17.72 -13.04
N PHE A 135 -17.20 18.12 -12.32
CA PHE A 135 -17.23 19.22 -11.37
C PHE A 135 -16.85 20.52 -12.08
N THR A 136 -17.87 21.25 -12.51
CA THR A 136 -17.72 22.63 -12.97
C THR A 136 -17.44 23.54 -11.77
N MET A 137 -16.18 23.94 -11.58
CA MET A 137 -15.90 25.14 -10.80
C MET A 137 -16.28 26.36 -11.64
N ASN A 138 -17.53 26.79 -11.48
CA ASN A 138 -17.98 28.09 -11.92
C ASN A 138 -17.18 29.14 -11.14
N THR A 139 -16.33 29.88 -11.85
CA THR A 139 -15.69 31.07 -11.30
C THR A 139 -16.66 32.23 -11.42
N THR A 140 -17.05 32.80 -10.29
CA THR A 140 -17.59 34.17 -10.18
C THR A 140 -17.00 34.79 -8.93
#